data_AF-A0A326UDJ2-F1
#
_entry.id   AF-A0A326UDJ2-F1
#
_cell.length_a   1.000
_cell.length_b   1.000
_cell.length_c   1.000
_cell.angle_alpha   90.00
_cell.angle_beta   90.00
_cell.angle_gamma   90.00
#
_symmetry.space_group_name_H-M   'P 1'
#
loop_
_entity.id
_entity.type
_entity.pdbx_description
1 polymer ?
#
loop_
_entity_poly.entity_id
_entity_poly.type
_entity_poly.pdbx_seq_one_letter_code
_entity_poly.pdbx_strand_id
1 'polypeptide(L)'
;MADSILDSNRYQQQEAAAQLEENAASRGTSRGSGRTGIIWTPRFIISFSVIAILWLSCAGVIAHSWLNGYRFFRSDNRFLLGQTALLLVVWAVFFFVSRRSWGKLAAVFGIVWSAFLVAGAAIKYFVLPVDGSVGIYLDTMSSVALLGAFVCLSLNRVPVRRWDTIFFGLALIGSILLFFYRFWKFPEEARTLENMEAVVSTLAIYLSICVWWLRPSCWRFQPGPALLFGMVAVLTVMVGKIHSHPELVFFFQQTVYLVMLLGQLRLIQGELKQ
;
A
#
# COMPACT_ATOMS: atom_id res chain seq x y z
N MET A 1 -55.13 1.89 -52.01
CA MET A 1 -53.68 1.88 -52.33
C MET A 1 -52.90 2.88 -51.49
N ALA A 2 -53.38 4.12 -51.29
CA ALA A 2 -52.69 5.08 -50.42
C ALA A 2 -52.62 4.62 -48.94
N ASP A 3 -53.68 4.00 -48.43
CA ASP A 3 -53.74 3.56 -47.02
C ASP A 3 -52.79 2.40 -46.70
N SER A 4 -52.57 1.46 -47.65
CA SER A 4 -51.65 0.34 -47.41
C SER A 4 -50.18 0.76 -47.40
N ILE A 5 -49.84 1.87 -48.08
CA ILE A 5 -48.49 2.44 -48.07
C ILE A 5 -48.22 3.13 -46.73
N LEU A 6 -49.21 3.85 -46.20
CA LEU A 6 -49.14 4.51 -44.89
C LEU A 6 -48.96 3.51 -43.75
N ASP A 7 -49.64 2.37 -43.80
CA ASP A 7 -49.47 1.32 -42.80
C ASP A 7 -48.09 0.67 -42.90
N SER A 8 -47.58 0.37 -44.10
CA SER A 8 -46.24 -0.22 -44.26
C SER A 8 -45.13 0.68 -43.72
N ASN A 9 -45.25 2.00 -43.88
CA ASN A 9 -44.29 2.97 -43.37
C ASN A 9 -44.32 3.05 -41.83
N ARG A 10 -45.50 2.89 -41.21
CA ARG A 10 -45.63 2.86 -39.74
C ARG A 10 -44.99 1.60 -39.15
N TYR A 11 -45.16 0.45 -39.80
CA TYR A 11 -44.50 -0.79 -39.39
C TYR A 11 -42.98 -0.68 -39.51
N GLN A 12 -42.46 -0.15 -40.62
CA GLN A 12 -41.02 0.06 -40.79
C GLN A 12 -40.44 1.05 -39.77
N GLN A 13 -41.17 2.12 -39.42
CA GLN A 13 -40.75 3.06 -38.38
C GLN A 13 -40.75 2.44 -36.98
N GLN A 14 -41.73 1.58 -36.67
CA GLN A 14 -41.76 0.86 -35.39
C GLN A 14 -40.63 -0.17 -35.27
N GLU A 15 -40.32 -0.92 -36.34
CA GLU A 15 -39.19 -1.84 -36.34
C GLU A 15 -37.85 -1.11 -36.20
N ALA A 16 -37.66 0.03 -36.86
CA ALA A 16 -36.46 0.84 -36.73
C ALA A 16 -36.29 1.41 -35.31
N ALA A 17 -37.38 1.82 -34.65
CA ALA A 17 -37.36 2.31 -33.28
C ALA A 17 -37.06 1.18 -32.27
N ALA A 18 -37.67 0.00 -32.45
CA ALA A 18 -37.40 -1.17 -31.62
C ALA A 18 -35.94 -1.66 -31.77
N GLN A 19 -35.40 -1.65 -32.99
CA GLN A 19 -33.99 -1.99 -33.23
C GLN A 19 -33.04 -0.94 -32.64
N LEU A 20 -33.41 0.35 -32.61
CA LEU A 20 -32.62 1.40 -31.96
C LEU A 20 -32.63 1.25 -30.43
N GLU A 21 -33.76 0.89 -29.82
CA GLU A 21 -33.84 0.59 -28.38
C GLU A 21 -33.08 -0.70 -28.03
N GLU A 22 -33.18 -1.75 -28.84
CA GLU A 22 -32.43 -3.00 -28.64
C GLU A 22 -30.92 -2.78 -28.81
N ASN A 23 -30.51 -1.97 -29.79
CA ASN A 23 -29.11 -1.56 -29.97
C ASN A 23 -28.62 -0.62 -28.86
N ALA A 24 -29.49 0.21 -28.29
CA ALA A 24 -29.17 1.05 -27.14
C ALA A 24 -29.07 0.22 -25.84
N ALA A 25 -29.95 -0.75 -25.64
CA ALA A 25 -29.94 -1.67 -24.51
C ALA A 25 -28.74 -2.62 -24.54
N SER A 26 -28.38 -3.14 -25.73
CA SER A 26 -27.18 -3.96 -25.95
C SER A 26 -25.87 -3.15 -25.90
N ARG A 27 -25.87 -1.87 -26.30
CA ARG A 27 -24.74 -0.93 -26.06
C ARG A 27 -24.60 -0.54 -24.59
N GLY A 28 -25.70 -0.49 -23.83
CA GLY A 28 -25.71 -0.28 -22.39
C GLY A 28 -25.17 -1.47 -21.59
N THR A 29 -25.33 -2.69 -22.09
CA THR A 29 -24.86 -3.93 -21.43
C THR A 29 -23.46 -4.38 -21.88
N SER A 30 -22.96 -3.95 -23.03
CA SER A 30 -21.64 -4.37 -23.55
C SER A 30 -20.44 -3.53 -23.08
N ARG A 31 -20.64 -2.43 -22.34
CA ARG A 31 -19.54 -1.60 -21.80
C ARG A 31 -18.98 -2.04 -20.44
N GLY A 32 -19.38 -3.21 -19.92
CA GLY A 32 -19.04 -3.67 -18.58
C GLY A 32 -18.11 -4.88 -18.47
N SER A 33 -17.81 -5.60 -19.56
CA SER A 33 -16.88 -6.74 -19.50
C SER A 33 -15.43 -6.30 -19.75
N GLY A 34 -14.99 -5.30 -18.98
CA GLY A 34 -13.56 -5.14 -18.76
C GLY A 34 -13.11 -6.34 -17.98
N ARG A 35 -12.58 -7.36 -18.66
CA ARG A 35 -11.86 -8.51 -18.09
C ARG A 35 -11.21 -8.08 -16.78
N THR A 36 -11.86 -8.40 -15.67
CA THR A 36 -11.31 -8.24 -14.34
C THR A 36 -10.14 -9.19 -14.32
N GLY A 37 -8.94 -8.67 -14.62
CA GLY A 37 -7.74 -9.47 -14.73
C GLY A 37 -7.60 -10.24 -13.43
N ILE A 38 -7.86 -11.55 -13.47
CA ILE A 38 -7.90 -12.40 -12.29
C ILE A 38 -6.53 -12.30 -11.63
N ILE A 39 -6.47 -11.56 -10.52
CA ILE A 39 -5.21 -11.12 -9.91
C ILE A 39 -4.53 -12.28 -9.18
N TRP A 40 -5.31 -13.24 -8.68
CA TRP A 40 -4.82 -14.45 -8.04
C TRP A 40 -4.76 -15.59 -9.05
N THR A 41 -3.76 -15.54 -9.93
CA THR A 41 -3.43 -16.72 -10.74
C THR A 41 -2.78 -17.77 -9.83
N PRO A 42 -3.11 -19.07 -9.94
CA PRO A 42 -2.48 -20.13 -9.15
C PRO A 42 -0.94 -20.07 -9.18
N ARG A 43 -0.36 -19.71 -10.33
CA ARG A 43 1.09 -19.51 -10.49
C ARG A 43 1.66 -18.43 -9.57
N PHE A 44 0.93 -17.34 -9.35
CA PHE A 44 1.34 -16.28 -8.43
C PHE A 44 1.26 -16.77 -6.98
N ILE A 45 0.20 -17.47 -6.59
CA ILE A 45 0.07 -18.03 -5.24
C ILE A 45 1.24 -18.96 -4.94
N ILE A 46 1.54 -19.88 -5.85
CA ILE A 46 2.64 -20.84 -5.68
C ILE A 46 3.98 -20.10 -5.61
N SER A 47 4.25 -19.17 -6.54
CA SER A 47 5.50 -18.41 -6.55
C SER A 47 5.65 -17.55 -5.29
N PHE A 48 4.57 -16.89 -4.86
CA PHE A 48 4.51 -16.10 -3.63
C PHE A 48 4.81 -16.98 -2.42
N SER A 49 4.14 -18.13 -2.28
CA SER A 49 4.34 -19.04 -1.16
C SER A 49 5.76 -19.60 -1.13
N VAL A 50 6.33 -19.99 -2.28
CA VAL A 50 7.71 -20.50 -2.34
C VAL A 50 8.71 -19.41 -1.97
N ILE A 51 8.57 -18.20 -2.54
CA ILE A 51 9.45 -17.08 -2.20
C ILE A 51 9.28 -16.70 -0.72
N ALA A 52 8.05 -16.69 -0.21
CA ALA A 52 7.76 -16.39 1.18
C ALA A 52 8.36 -17.41 2.13
N ILE A 53 8.21 -18.71 1.86
CA ILE A 53 8.81 -19.77 2.67
C ILE A 53 10.33 -19.66 2.65
N LEU A 54 10.94 -19.56 1.47
CA LEU A 54 12.41 -19.45 1.35
C LEU A 54 12.93 -18.20 2.07
N TRP A 55 12.27 -17.06 1.90
CA TRP A 55 12.66 -15.82 2.55
C TRP A 55 12.46 -15.88 4.06
N LEU A 56 11.33 -16.38 4.56
CA LEU A 56 11.06 -16.50 5.99
C LEU A 56 11.98 -17.51 6.66
N SER A 57 12.32 -18.61 5.98
CA SER A 57 13.34 -19.55 6.45
C SER A 57 14.71 -18.89 6.52
N CYS A 58 15.12 -18.14 5.48
CA CYS A 58 16.37 -17.39 5.48
C CYS A 58 16.37 -16.33 6.59
N ALA A 59 15.28 -15.58 6.75
CA ALA A 59 15.07 -14.58 7.78
C ALA A 59 15.20 -15.17 9.19
N GLY A 60 14.59 -16.34 9.43
CA GLY A 60 14.71 -17.06 10.69
C GLY A 60 16.14 -17.51 10.99
N VAL A 61 16.85 -18.05 10.00
CA VAL A 61 18.27 -18.43 10.14
C VAL A 61 19.13 -17.21 10.44
N ILE A 62 18.90 -16.07 9.75
CA ILE A 62 19.63 -14.82 9.98
C ILE A 62 19.33 -14.28 11.38
N ALA A 63 18.07 -14.28 11.82
CA ALA A 63 17.68 -13.81 13.15
C ALA A 63 18.28 -14.70 14.26
N HIS A 64 18.32 -16.02 14.10
CA HIS A 64 19.00 -16.91 15.05
C HIS A 64 20.53 -16.78 15.00
N SER A 65 21.11 -16.54 13.83
CA SER A 65 22.55 -16.28 13.69
C SER A 65 22.94 -14.96 14.37
N TRP A 66 22.04 -13.97 14.35
CA TRP A 66 22.18 -12.72 15.09
C TRP A 66 22.20 -12.97 16.60
N LEU A 67 21.24 -13.74 17.13
CA LEU A 67 21.16 -14.11 18.55
C LEU A 67 22.40 -14.86 19.05
N ASN A 68 22.95 -15.76 18.22
CA ASN A 68 24.14 -16.54 18.57
C ASN A 68 25.45 -15.75 18.50
N GLY A 69 25.38 -14.43 18.26
CA GLY A 69 26.54 -13.55 18.36
C GLY A 69 27.55 -13.69 17.23
N TYR A 70 27.18 -14.32 16.11
CA TYR A 70 28.04 -14.39 14.92
C TYR A 70 28.36 -12.96 14.45
N ARG A 71 29.66 -12.63 14.43
CA ARG A 71 30.19 -11.26 14.22
C ARG A 71 29.65 -10.59 12.94
N PHE A 72 29.35 -11.38 11.91
CA PHE A 72 28.81 -10.90 10.64
C PHE A 72 27.37 -10.36 10.75
N PHE A 73 26.58 -10.90 11.68
CA PHE A 73 25.19 -10.49 11.91
C PHE A 73 25.07 -9.55 13.09
N ARG A 74 25.92 -9.69 14.12
CA ARG A 74 25.86 -8.94 15.38
C ARG A 74 25.98 -7.41 15.23
N SER A 75 26.70 -6.93 14.22
CA SER A 75 27.08 -5.51 14.16
C SER A 75 26.21 -4.65 13.25
N ASP A 76 25.60 -5.17 12.19
CA ASP A 76 25.37 -4.28 11.06
C ASP A 76 23.98 -4.41 10.43
N ASN A 77 23.24 -3.31 10.53
CA ASN A 77 22.06 -2.97 9.73
C ASN A 77 22.30 -3.05 8.20
N ARG A 78 23.46 -3.54 7.72
CA ARG A 78 23.82 -3.78 6.31
C ARG A 78 22.79 -4.61 5.57
N PHE A 79 22.26 -5.67 6.20
CA PHE A 79 21.28 -6.51 5.52
C PHE A 79 19.94 -5.77 5.34
N LEU A 80 19.47 -5.08 6.37
CA LEU A 80 18.28 -4.23 6.30
C LEU A 80 18.48 -3.06 5.33
N LEU A 81 19.68 -2.47 5.30
CA LEU A 81 20.08 -1.41 4.36
C LEU A 81 20.07 -1.92 2.92
N GLY A 82 20.56 -3.13 2.67
CA GLY A 82 20.49 -3.77 1.36
C GLY A 82 19.05 -3.99 0.91
N GLN A 83 18.16 -4.42 1.81
CA GLN A 83 16.74 -4.60 1.52
C GLN A 83 16.02 -3.27 1.27
N THR A 84 16.32 -2.22 2.03
CA THR A 84 15.72 -0.89 1.81
C THR A 84 16.23 -0.25 0.53
N ALA A 85 17.51 -0.43 0.19
CA ALA A 85 18.07 -0.02 -1.09
C ALA A 85 17.42 -0.76 -2.26
N LEU A 86 17.16 -2.06 -2.12
CA LEU A 86 16.42 -2.82 -3.13
C LEU A 86 15.00 -2.26 -3.32
N LEU A 87 14.28 -1.96 -2.23
CA LEU A 87 12.94 -1.34 -2.31
C LEU A 87 12.98 0.03 -2.97
N LEU A 88 14.02 0.84 -2.71
CA LEU A 88 14.22 2.13 -3.36
C LEU A 88 14.34 1.96 -4.88
N VAL A 89 15.16 1.00 -5.33
CA VAL A 89 15.32 0.69 -6.76
C VAL A 89 13.99 0.23 -7.37
N VAL A 90 13.23 -0.63 -6.68
CA VAL A 90 11.94 -1.11 -7.17
C VAL A 90 10.91 0.01 -7.26
N TRP A 91 10.89 0.94 -6.31
CA TRP A 91 10.07 2.14 -6.41
C TRP A 91 10.47 3.03 -7.58
N ALA A 92 11.78 3.20 -7.84
CA ALA A 92 12.26 3.93 -9.00
C ALA A 92 11.84 3.25 -10.31
N VAL A 93 11.98 1.93 -10.42
CA VAL A 93 11.49 1.15 -11.57
C VAL A 93 9.98 1.33 -11.73
N PHE A 94 9.21 1.28 -10.65
CA PHE A 94 7.76 1.49 -10.70
C PHE A 94 7.40 2.90 -11.18
N PHE A 95 8.16 3.94 -10.79
CA PHE A 95 7.96 5.31 -11.29
C PHE A 95 8.11 5.38 -12.82
N PHE A 96 9.14 4.74 -13.37
CA PHE A 96 9.37 4.74 -14.83
C PHE A 96 8.35 3.89 -15.60
N VAL A 97 7.93 2.75 -15.04
CA VAL A 97 6.97 1.84 -15.69
C VAL A 97 5.53 2.37 -15.58
N SER A 98 5.20 3.11 -14.53
CA SER A 98 3.83 3.58 -14.31
C SER A 98 3.39 4.62 -15.34
N ARG A 99 2.33 4.31 -16.10
CA ARG A 99 1.76 5.24 -17.08
C ARG A 99 0.79 6.24 -16.45
N ARG A 100 0.19 5.92 -15.31
CA ARG A 100 -0.86 6.72 -14.67
C ARG A 100 -0.28 7.71 -13.66
N SER A 101 -0.80 8.95 -13.63
CA SER A 101 -0.34 9.99 -12.71
C SER A 101 -0.41 9.59 -11.24
N TRP A 102 -1.47 8.88 -10.84
CA TRP A 102 -1.60 8.36 -9.46
C TRP A 102 -0.54 7.32 -9.10
N GLY A 103 -0.16 6.45 -10.04
CA GLY A 103 0.91 5.49 -9.83
C GLY A 103 2.29 6.15 -9.73
N LYS A 104 2.55 7.18 -10.56
CA LYS A 104 3.77 7.99 -10.46
C LYS A 104 3.85 8.73 -9.13
N LEU A 105 2.76 9.37 -8.69
CA LEU A 105 2.71 10.07 -7.40
C LEU A 105 2.96 9.10 -6.24
N ALA A 106 2.37 7.90 -6.29
CA ALA A 106 2.62 6.87 -5.31
C ALA A 106 4.10 6.44 -5.27
N ALA A 107 4.72 6.33 -6.44
CA ALA A 107 6.14 6.00 -6.54
C ALA A 107 7.04 7.11 -5.96
N VAL A 108 6.70 8.38 -6.15
CA VAL A 108 7.42 9.50 -5.52
C VAL A 108 7.38 9.40 -4.00
N PHE A 109 6.18 9.23 -3.41
CA PHE A 109 6.06 9.01 -1.97
C PHE A 109 6.80 7.76 -1.49
N GLY A 110 6.77 6.70 -2.28
CA GLY A 110 7.51 5.47 -2.02
C GLY A 110 9.03 5.64 -2.02
N ILE A 111 9.57 6.42 -2.97
CA ILE A 111 10.98 6.79 -3.03
C ILE A 111 11.36 7.60 -1.78
N VAL A 112 10.55 8.60 -1.41
CA VAL A 112 10.77 9.42 -0.21
C VAL A 112 10.78 8.54 1.05
N TRP A 113 9.82 7.62 1.17
CA TRP A 113 9.77 6.65 2.27
C TRP A 113 11.04 5.80 2.34
N SER A 114 11.45 5.19 1.23
CA SER A 114 12.67 4.36 1.20
C SER A 114 13.93 5.18 1.44
N ALA A 115 13.99 6.43 1.00
CA ALA A 115 15.10 7.33 1.27
C ALA A 115 15.24 7.64 2.77
N PHE A 116 14.14 7.91 3.48
CA PHE A 116 14.18 8.11 4.94
C PHE A 116 14.58 6.84 5.69
N LEU A 117 14.15 5.65 5.24
CA LEU A 117 14.60 4.39 5.83
C LEU A 117 16.10 4.15 5.60
N VAL A 118 16.60 4.43 4.40
CA VAL A 118 18.04 4.36 4.08
C VAL A 118 18.82 5.35 4.93
N ALA A 119 18.34 6.59 5.06
CA ALA A 119 18.96 7.60 5.91
C ALA A 119 18.99 7.15 7.39
N GLY A 120 17.87 6.67 7.93
CA GLY A 120 17.81 6.17 9.31
C GLY A 120 18.73 4.98 9.55
N ALA A 121 18.81 4.04 8.61
CA ALA A 121 19.73 2.92 8.67
C ALA A 121 21.20 3.36 8.54
N ALA A 122 21.49 4.33 7.67
CA ALA A 122 22.82 4.88 7.47
C ALA A 122 23.30 5.66 8.70
N ILE A 123 22.48 6.50 9.31
CA ILE A 123 22.85 7.24 10.52
C ILE A 123 23.15 6.25 11.65
N LYS A 124 22.30 5.22 11.85
CA LYS A 124 22.58 4.16 12.84
C LYS A 124 23.86 3.37 12.56
N TYR A 125 24.31 3.34 11.30
CA TYR A 125 25.50 2.61 10.88
C TYR A 125 26.78 3.46 10.98
N PHE A 126 26.71 4.73 10.58
CA PHE A 126 27.87 5.62 10.50
C PHE A 126 28.07 6.49 11.75
N VAL A 127 27.02 6.73 12.55
CA VAL A 127 27.04 7.65 13.68
C VAL A 127 26.78 6.87 14.99
N LEU A 128 27.74 6.96 15.93
CA LEU A 128 27.61 6.56 17.34
C LEU A 128 26.39 7.28 18.00
N PRO A 129 25.79 6.70 19.05
CA PRO A 129 24.33 6.61 19.24
C PRO A 129 23.60 7.90 18.90
N VAL A 130 22.76 7.81 17.87
CA VAL A 130 21.80 8.85 17.48
C VAL A 130 20.95 9.21 18.68
N ASP A 131 20.92 10.49 19.04
CA ASP A 131 19.95 11.00 20.03
C ASP A 131 18.56 10.50 19.65
N GLY A 132 17.82 9.97 20.62
CA GLY A 132 16.54 9.28 20.37
C GLY A 132 15.54 10.10 19.53
N SER A 133 15.66 11.41 19.60
CA SER A 133 14.87 12.40 18.86
C SER A 133 14.98 12.24 17.33
N VAL A 134 16.19 12.19 16.75
CA VAL A 134 16.40 12.07 15.28
C VAL A 134 15.79 10.79 14.72
N GLY A 135 15.85 9.70 15.51
CA GLY A 135 15.19 8.45 15.15
C GLY A 135 13.67 8.58 15.03
N ILE A 136 13.04 9.32 15.96
CA ILE A 136 11.59 9.54 15.98
C ILE A 136 11.15 10.41 14.79
N TYR A 137 11.90 11.48 14.48
CA TYR A 137 11.63 12.34 13.31
C TYR A 137 11.66 11.52 12.01
N LEU A 138 12.69 10.69 11.81
CA LEU A 138 12.84 9.87 10.60
C LEU A 138 11.76 8.79 10.49
N ASP A 139 11.41 8.14 11.60
CA ASP A 139 10.32 7.18 11.63
C ASP A 139 9.00 7.85 11.23
N THR A 140 8.70 9.00 11.82
CA THR A 140 7.48 9.77 11.56
C THR A 140 7.38 10.22 10.11
N MET A 141 8.47 10.80 9.56
CA MET A 141 8.53 11.19 8.15
C MET A 141 8.33 9.99 7.22
N SER A 142 8.92 8.84 7.57
CA SER A 142 8.76 7.61 6.79
C SER A 142 7.31 7.11 6.84
N SER A 143 6.66 7.06 8.01
CA SER A 143 5.28 6.60 8.17
C SER A 143 4.28 7.49 7.42
N VAL A 144 4.49 8.80 7.43
CA VAL A 144 3.66 9.74 6.67
C VAL A 144 3.87 9.59 5.16
N ALA A 145 5.11 9.40 4.71
CA ALA A 145 5.40 9.12 3.30
C ALA A 145 4.78 7.79 2.85
N LEU A 146 4.83 6.75 3.70
CA LEU A 146 4.19 5.47 3.44
C LEU A 146 2.67 5.60 3.30
N LEU A 147 2.02 6.36 4.20
CA LEU A 147 0.60 6.69 4.09
C LEU A 147 0.28 7.38 2.76
N GLY A 148 1.08 8.38 2.37
CA GLY A 148 0.94 9.06 1.08
C GLY A 148 1.03 8.09 -0.11
N ALA A 149 2.02 7.19 -0.09
CA ALA A 149 2.16 6.15 -1.12
C ALA A 149 0.94 5.22 -1.14
N PHE A 150 0.44 4.80 0.02
CA PHE A 150 -0.68 3.88 0.13
C PHE A 150 -2.01 4.49 -0.33
N VAL A 151 -2.26 5.76 0.02
CA VAL A 151 -3.42 6.50 -0.48
C VAL A 151 -3.37 6.59 -2.00
N CYS A 152 -2.22 7.00 -2.57
CA CYS A 152 -2.07 7.12 -4.02
C CYS A 152 -2.20 5.78 -4.75
N LEU A 153 -1.63 4.70 -4.20
CA LEU A 153 -1.80 3.34 -4.73
C LEU A 153 -3.26 2.87 -4.65
N SER A 154 -3.97 3.17 -3.57
CA SER A 154 -5.37 2.78 -3.39
C SER A 154 -6.29 3.47 -4.41
N LEU A 155 -5.91 4.68 -4.85
CA LEU A 155 -6.62 5.43 -5.88
C LEU A 155 -6.19 4.98 -7.29
N ASN A 156 -5.01 4.38 -7.42
CA ASN A 156 -4.54 3.87 -8.69
C ASN A 156 -5.46 2.74 -9.18
N ARG A 157 -6.15 2.97 -10.30
CA ARG A 157 -7.05 2.01 -10.98
C ARG A 157 -8.34 1.65 -10.21
N VAL A 158 -8.69 2.38 -9.15
CA VAL A 158 -9.98 2.21 -8.46
C VAL A 158 -10.85 3.44 -8.71
N PRO A 159 -12.06 3.30 -9.29
CA PRO A 159 -12.95 4.44 -9.46
C PRO A 159 -13.38 4.96 -8.08
N VAL A 160 -13.23 6.27 -7.86
CA VAL A 160 -13.64 6.91 -6.62
C VAL A 160 -15.17 6.93 -6.55
N ARG A 161 -15.74 6.22 -5.57
CA ARG A 161 -17.18 6.24 -5.29
C ARG A 161 -17.48 7.23 -4.17
N ARG A 162 -18.73 7.72 -4.09
CA ARG A 162 -19.18 8.61 -3.00
C ARG A 162 -18.87 8.06 -1.60
N TRP A 163 -18.99 6.74 -1.43
CA TRP A 163 -18.62 6.04 -0.20
C TRP A 163 -17.13 6.18 0.16
N ASP A 164 -16.23 6.20 -0.84
CA ASP A 164 -14.81 6.37 -0.60
C ASP A 164 -14.53 7.80 -0.07
N THR A 165 -15.20 8.81 -0.61
CA THR A 165 -15.05 10.21 -0.14
C THR A 165 -15.51 10.37 1.31
N ILE A 166 -16.67 9.80 1.65
CA ILE A 166 -17.18 9.81 3.04
C ILE A 166 -16.20 9.06 3.96
N PHE A 167 -15.70 7.92 3.50
CA PHE A 167 -14.73 7.13 4.26
C PHE A 167 -13.44 7.91 4.55
N PHE A 168 -12.82 8.51 3.52
CA PHE A 168 -11.61 9.32 3.71
C PHE A 168 -11.88 10.54 4.60
N GLY A 169 -13.05 11.17 4.48
CA GLY A 169 -13.46 12.26 5.36
C GLY A 169 -13.57 11.82 6.82
N LEU A 170 -14.25 10.70 7.09
CA LEU A 170 -14.39 10.16 8.44
C LEU A 170 -13.05 9.69 9.02
N ALA A 171 -12.20 9.06 8.21
CA ALA A 171 -10.88 8.62 8.65
C ALA A 171 -10.00 9.82 9.04
N LEU A 172 -10.03 10.90 8.24
CA LEU A 172 -9.29 12.13 8.52
C LEU A 172 -9.81 12.81 9.79
N ILE A 173 -11.13 13.04 9.88
CA ILE A 173 -11.76 13.63 11.08
C ILE A 173 -11.45 12.78 12.33
N GLY A 174 -11.61 11.46 12.23
CA GLY A 174 -11.30 10.54 13.31
C GLY A 174 -9.83 10.59 13.75
N SER A 175 -8.90 10.72 12.81
CA SER A 175 -7.47 10.85 13.12
C SER A 175 -7.15 12.17 13.84
N ILE A 176 -7.79 13.27 13.46
CA ILE A 176 -7.65 14.58 14.13
C ILE A 176 -8.20 14.49 15.55
N LEU A 177 -9.41 13.95 15.73
CA LEU A 177 -10.02 13.80 17.05
C LEU A 177 -9.18 12.89 17.96
N LEU A 178 -8.64 11.80 17.42
CA LEU A 178 -7.78 10.88 18.17
C LEU A 178 -6.46 11.55 18.56
N PHE A 179 -5.89 12.39 17.69
CA PHE A 179 -4.72 13.20 17.99
C PHE A 179 -5.00 14.15 19.16
N PHE A 180 -6.08 14.94 19.12
CA PHE A 180 -6.44 15.84 20.22
C PHE A 180 -6.74 15.09 21.52
N TYR A 181 -7.43 13.95 21.44
CA TYR A 181 -7.69 13.10 22.60
C TYR A 181 -6.38 12.61 23.24
N ARG A 182 -5.42 12.16 22.44
CA ARG A 182 -4.10 11.73 22.93
C ARG A 182 -3.33 12.90 23.51
N PHE A 183 -3.33 14.05 22.83
CA PHE A 183 -2.67 15.27 23.30
C PHE A 183 -3.18 15.68 24.69
N TRP A 184 -4.49 15.66 24.91
CA TRP A 184 -5.09 16.01 26.18
C TRP A 184 -4.77 15.00 27.30
N LYS A 185 -4.65 13.72 26.94
CA LYS A 185 -4.34 12.65 27.88
C LYS A 185 -2.87 12.64 28.33
N PHE A 186 -1.96 13.25 27.59
CA PHE A 186 -0.56 13.33 28.02
C PHE A 186 -0.43 14.23 29.25
N PRO A 187 0.29 13.77 30.31
CA PRO A 187 0.67 14.64 31.41
C PRO A 187 1.53 15.79 30.88
N GLU A 188 1.48 16.96 31.53
CA GLU A 188 2.09 18.19 31.01
C GLU A 188 3.59 18.04 30.74
N GLU A 189 4.30 17.28 31.58
CA GLU A 189 5.72 16.95 31.44
C GLU A 189 6.04 16.08 30.21
N ALA A 190 5.05 15.33 29.71
CA ALA A 190 5.19 14.45 28.55
C ALA A 190 4.67 15.07 27.25
N ARG A 191 4.24 16.34 27.23
CA ARG A 191 3.81 17.06 26.02
C ARG A 191 5.02 17.55 25.20
N THR A 192 5.97 16.67 24.95
CA THR A 192 7.15 16.94 24.11
C THR A 192 6.81 16.76 22.62
N LEU A 193 7.56 17.44 21.75
CA LEU A 193 7.42 17.31 20.30
C LEU A 193 7.61 15.85 19.84
N GLU A 194 8.57 15.15 20.43
CA GLU A 194 8.85 13.73 20.16
C GLU A 194 7.63 12.83 20.39
N ASN A 195 6.91 13.04 21.50
CA ASN A 195 5.71 12.25 21.82
C ASN A 195 4.55 12.56 20.86
N MET A 196 4.42 13.81 20.42
CA MET A 196 3.44 14.18 19.40
C MET A 196 3.74 13.50 18.06
N GLU A 197 5.00 13.50 17.65
CA GLU A 197 5.43 12.87 16.41
C GLU A 197 5.25 11.35 16.42
N ALA A 198 5.59 10.70 17.53
CA ALA A 198 5.32 9.27 17.70
C ALA A 198 3.82 8.95 17.56
N VAL A 199 2.93 9.82 18.06
CA VAL A 199 1.49 9.68 17.84
C VAL A 199 1.13 9.86 16.37
N VAL A 200 1.70 10.85 15.68
CA VAL A 200 1.48 11.07 14.24
C VAL A 200 1.94 9.86 13.42
N SER A 201 3.13 9.31 13.70
CA SER A 201 3.65 8.10 13.05
C SER A 201 2.66 6.93 13.23
N THR A 202 2.18 6.73 14.46
CA THR A 202 1.21 5.67 14.78
C THR A 202 -0.12 5.86 14.04
N LEU A 203 -0.65 7.10 14.02
CA LEU A 203 -1.88 7.43 13.30
C LEU A 203 -1.73 7.23 11.79
N ALA A 204 -0.58 7.58 11.21
CA ALA A 204 -0.32 7.39 9.80
C ALA A 204 -0.34 5.91 9.40
N ILE A 205 0.21 5.03 10.24
CA ILE A 205 0.17 3.58 10.01
C ILE A 205 -1.26 3.05 10.19
N TYR A 206 -2.02 3.51 11.20
CA TYR A 206 -3.43 3.11 11.35
C TYR A 206 -4.29 3.52 10.17
N LEU A 207 -4.11 4.75 9.67
CA LEU A 207 -4.77 5.21 8.46
C LEU A 207 -4.36 4.36 7.26
N SER A 208 -3.10 3.95 7.16
CA SER A 208 -2.61 3.05 6.11
C SER A 208 -3.33 1.69 6.12
N ILE A 209 -3.61 1.13 7.30
CA ILE A 209 -4.45 -0.08 7.45
C ILE A 209 -5.88 0.20 6.98
N CYS A 210 -6.49 1.30 7.44
CA CYS A 210 -7.84 1.70 7.07
C CYS A 210 -8.00 1.85 5.55
N VAL A 211 -7.04 2.46 4.87
CA VAL A 211 -7.06 2.70 3.42
C VAL A 211 -7.15 1.39 2.63
N TRP A 212 -6.41 0.35 3.04
CA TRP A 212 -6.36 -0.91 2.28
C TRP A 212 -7.38 -1.95 2.73
N TRP A 213 -7.63 -2.07 4.03
CA TRP A 213 -8.53 -3.10 4.56
C TRP A 213 -9.97 -2.64 4.72
N LEU A 214 -10.20 -1.39 5.11
CA LEU A 214 -11.55 -0.93 5.42
C LEU A 214 -12.28 -0.39 4.19
N ARG A 215 -11.55 -0.07 3.10
CA ARG A 215 -12.13 0.39 1.83
C ARG A 215 -12.61 -0.80 0.97
N PRO A 216 -13.94 -1.02 0.80
CA PRO A 216 -14.45 -2.18 0.05
C PRO A 216 -14.06 -2.17 -1.43
N SER A 217 -13.85 -0.97 -1.98
CA SER A 217 -13.42 -0.76 -3.37
C SER A 217 -12.06 -1.40 -3.64
N CYS A 218 -11.10 -1.33 -2.71
CA CYS A 218 -9.78 -1.94 -2.86
C CYS A 218 -9.86 -3.47 -2.98
N TRP A 219 -10.68 -4.12 -2.16
CA TRP A 219 -10.91 -5.57 -2.23
C TRP A 219 -11.57 -6.01 -3.53
N ARG A 220 -12.48 -5.20 -4.06
CA ARG A 220 -13.22 -5.53 -5.29
C ARG A 220 -12.35 -5.42 -6.54
N PHE A 221 -11.51 -4.38 -6.63
CA PHE A 221 -10.73 -4.11 -7.85
C PHE A 221 -9.30 -4.65 -7.78
N GLN A 222 -8.70 -4.74 -6.58
CA GLN A 222 -7.31 -5.12 -6.38
C GLN A 222 -7.10 -5.97 -5.12
N PRO A 223 -7.70 -7.17 -5.02
CA PRO A 223 -7.62 -8.00 -3.81
C PRO A 223 -6.19 -8.39 -3.42
N GLY A 224 -5.30 -8.59 -4.39
CA GLY A 224 -3.89 -8.93 -4.12
C GLY A 224 -3.13 -7.79 -3.44
N PRO A 225 -2.99 -6.61 -4.09
CA PRO A 225 -2.42 -5.43 -3.46
C PRO A 225 -3.08 -5.04 -2.13
N ALA A 226 -4.40 -5.14 -2.02
CA ALA A 226 -5.11 -4.83 -0.78
C ALA A 226 -4.70 -5.73 0.39
N LEU A 227 -4.54 -7.02 0.14
CA LEU A 227 -4.05 -7.95 1.16
C LEU A 227 -2.58 -7.68 1.50
N LEU A 228 -1.70 -7.53 0.50
CA LEU A 228 -0.26 -7.35 0.72
C LEU A 228 0.07 -6.03 1.42
N PHE A 229 -0.42 -4.90 0.91
CA PHE A 229 -0.15 -3.59 1.52
C PHE A 229 -0.87 -3.41 2.86
N GLY A 230 -2.05 -4.01 3.03
CA GLY A 230 -2.71 -4.06 4.34
C GLY A 230 -1.88 -4.85 5.36
N MET A 231 -1.33 -6.00 4.97
CA MET A 231 -0.42 -6.79 5.82
C MET A 231 0.85 -6.01 6.18
N VAL A 232 1.44 -5.25 5.24
CA VAL A 232 2.59 -4.37 5.53
C VAL A 232 2.29 -3.42 6.69
N ALA A 233 1.14 -2.74 6.65
CA ALA A 233 0.78 -1.79 7.70
C ALA A 233 0.53 -2.50 9.05
N VAL A 234 -0.13 -3.66 9.05
CA VAL A 234 -0.36 -4.46 10.27
C VAL A 234 0.95 -4.93 10.89
N LEU A 235 1.86 -5.49 10.08
CA LEU A 235 3.17 -5.94 10.54
C LEU A 235 4.00 -4.77 11.08
N THR A 236 3.91 -3.58 10.47
CA THR A 236 4.59 -2.37 10.96
C THR A 236 4.07 -1.94 12.34
N VAL A 237 2.75 -2.04 12.59
CA VAL A 237 2.20 -1.82 13.95
C VAL A 237 2.72 -2.85 14.94
N MET A 238 2.87 -4.12 14.53
CA MET A 238 3.43 -5.16 15.39
C MET A 238 4.88 -4.85 15.75
N VAL A 239 5.70 -4.45 14.78
CA VAL A 239 7.09 -4.00 15.02
C VAL A 239 7.12 -2.88 16.06
N GLY A 240 6.25 -1.87 15.91
CA GLY A 240 6.14 -0.76 16.85
C GLY A 240 5.69 -1.13 18.27
N LYS A 241 5.15 -2.34 18.49
CA LYS A 241 4.77 -2.83 19.83
C LYS A 241 5.80 -3.77 20.45
N ILE A 242 6.59 -4.46 19.64
CA ILE A 242 7.52 -5.51 20.09
C ILE A 242 8.92 -4.93 20.36
N HIS A 243 9.00 -3.72 20.93
CA HIS A 243 10.28 -3.05 21.18
C HIS A 243 11.20 -3.80 22.17
N SER A 244 10.67 -4.72 22.98
CA SER A 244 11.43 -5.48 23.99
C SER A 244 12.25 -6.64 23.42
N HIS A 245 12.00 -7.06 22.18
CA HIS A 245 12.59 -8.24 21.55
C HIS A 245 13.24 -7.87 20.21
N PRO A 246 14.52 -7.45 20.18
CA PRO A 246 15.18 -6.96 18.97
C PRO A 246 15.22 -8.01 17.84
N GLU A 247 15.28 -9.30 18.17
CA GLU A 247 15.20 -10.41 17.24
C GLU A 247 13.85 -10.48 16.51
N LEU A 248 12.76 -10.23 17.22
CA LEU A 248 11.42 -10.21 16.65
C LEU A 248 11.22 -8.97 15.80
N VAL A 249 11.67 -7.81 16.27
CA VAL A 249 11.66 -6.56 15.50
C VAL A 249 12.38 -6.75 14.16
N PHE A 250 13.57 -7.35 14.19
CA PHE A 250 14.36 -7.63 13.00
C PHE A 250 13.62 -8.59 12.04
N PHE A 251 13.08 -9.70 12.55
CA PHE A 251 12.32 -10.67 11.76
C PHE A 251 11.06 -10.05 11.12
N PHE A 252 10.27 -9.31 11.89
CA PHE A 252 9.07 -8.66 11.37
C PHE A 252 9.39 -7.57 10.36
N GLN A 253 10.49 -6.81 10.53
CA GLN A 253 10.92 -5.82 9.56
C GLN A 253 11.30 -6.47 8.21
N GLN A 254 12.02 -7.60 8.24
CA GLN A 254 12.31 -8.35 7.01
C GLN A 254 11.05 -8.87 6.33
N THR A 255 10.06 -9.28 7.12
CA THR A 255 8.75 -9.71 6.61
C THR A 255 8.01 -8.55 5.97
N VAL A 256 8.01 -7.37 6.58
CA VAL A 256 7.45 -6.13 6.01
C VAL A 256 8.07 -5.85 4.64
N TYR A 257 9.39 -5.87 4.53
CA TYR A 257 10.07 -5.60 3.25
C TYR A 257 9.75 -6.62 2.18
N LEU A 258 9.65 -7.91 2.53
CA LEU A 258 9.25 -8.94 1.59
C LEU A 258 7.85 -8.71 1.05
N VAL A 259 6.87 -8.50 1.93
CA VAL A 259 5.48 -8.31 1.54
C VAL A 259 5.35 -7.04 0.69
N MET A 260 6.08 -5.99 1.04
CA MET A 260 6.14 -4.74 0.28
C MET A 260 6.72 -4.97 -1.13
N LEU A 261 7.84 -5.68 -1.23
CA LEU A 261 8.49 -6.03 -2.50
C LEU A 261 7.54 -6.82 -3.41
N LEU A 262 6.88 -7.85 -2.86
CA LEU A 262 5.93 -8.68 -3.61
C LEU A 262 4.71 -7.88 -4.06
N GLY A 263 4.22 -6.96 -3.22
CA GLY A 263 3.17 -6.01 -3.59
C GLY A 263 3.58 -5.12 -4.76
N GLN A 264 4.78 -4.55 -4.71
CA GLN A 264 5.31 -3.68 -5.78
C GLN A 264 5.54 -4.44 -7.08
N LEU A 265 6.19 -5.61 -7.03
CA LEU A 265 6.39 -6.45 -8.21
C LEU A 265 5.05 -6.78 -8.88
N ARG A 266 4.00 -7.01 -8.08
CA ARG A 266 2.67 -7.26 -8.62
C ARG A 266 2.07 -6.03 -9.31
N LEU A 267 2.28 -4.83 -8.75
CA LEU A 267 1.86 -3.59 -9.40
C LEU A 267 2.60 -3.38 -10.72
N ILE A 268 3.92 -3.57 -10.73
CA ILE A 268 4.76 -3.47 -11.95
C ILE A 268 4.27 -4.45 -13.02
N GLN A 269 4.04 -5.72 -12.66
CA GLN A 269 3.46 -6.71 -13.58
C GLN A 269 2.10 -6.28 -14.13
N GLY A 270 1.30 -5.60 -13.30
CA GLY A 270 0.00 -5.06 -13.70
C GLY A 270 0.10 -3.86 -14.66
N GLU A 271 1.17 -3.07 -14.59
CA GLU A 271 1.45 -1.97 -15.53
C GLU A 271 2.07 -2.48 -16.84
N LEU A 272 2.92 -3.50 -16.80
CA LEU A 272 3.56 -4.08 -18.00
C LEU A 272 2.60 -4.85 -18.91
N LYS A 273 1.53 -5.43 -18.36
CA LYS A 273 0.53 -6.19 -19.14
C LYS A 273 -0.51 -5.30 -19.84
N GLN A 274 -0.42 -3.98 -19.70
CA GLN A 274 -1.32 -2.99 -20.31
C GLN A 274 -0.63 -2.24 -21.45
#